data_AF-A0A8D9DP52-F1
#
_entry.id   AF-A0A8D9DP52-F1
#
_cell.length_a   1.000
_cell.length_b   1.000
_cell.length_c   1.000
_cell.angle_alpha   90.00
_cell.angle_beta   90.00
_cell.angle_gamma   90.00
#
_symmetry.space_group_name_H-M   'P 1'
#
loop_
_entity.id
_entity.type
_entity.pdbx_description
1 polymer ?
#
loop_
_entity_poly.entity_id
_entity_poly.type
_entity_poly.pdbx_seq_one_letter_code
_entity_poly.pdbx_strand_id
1 'polypeptide(L)'
;MSSNQRKSFFDLSASGQKKRLKAAQDVPLPGSGSQSSSSRREEDVPDSPVPLSQPHPSSEDQALGHCPRSDELELCPSASSSDEYEIEDENNVEDSSEESSNDDDHDDDIGIREKLRNWASQYKITATALTALLHILTSHICFSSLPLDGRTLCRTPRNINTVEVEPGHYSHIGLKSTLIKLMSGVSHTINTVILHISTDGLPLFKSMPGELWPILGSIKNVCSLSKIVFPIGIYFGKKKPIDCCLFLKEFVEESIDVINNGITIEGRKFQVLIQGIICDTPARSYILGTKSHTGYSSCIRCKQEGIYDKGRMTFPSVNAPPRCHEFPSI
;
A
#
# COMPACT_ATOMS: atom_id res chain seq x y z
N MET A 1 22.57 27.94 -22.90
CA MET A 1 21.22 28.54 -22.99
C MET A 1 20.44 27.77 -24.04
N SER A 2 19.48 26.93 -23.65
CA SER A 2 18.58 26.26 -24.61
C SER A 2 17.22 26.92 -24.49
N SER A 3 16.81 27.64 -25.55
CA SER A 3 15.51 28.30 -25.62
C SER A 3 14.42 27.23 -25.77
N ASN A 4 13.57 27.08 -24.74
CA ASN A 4 12.36 26.26 -24.82
C ASN A 4 11.35 26.92 -25.79
N GLN A 5 11.46 26.63 -27.08
CA GLN A 5 10.41 26.97 -28.05
C GLN A 5 9.22 26.02 -27.84
N ARG A 6 8.03 26.60 -27.66
CA ARG A 6 6.77 25.84 -27.59
C ARG A 6 6.52 25.14 -28.92
N LYS A 7 6.23 23.83 -28.87
CA LYS A 7 5.78 23.05 -30.03
C LYS A 7 4.51 23.66 -30.66
N SER A 8 4.46 23.69 -31.98
CA SER A 8 3.31 24.12 -32.78
C SER A 8 2.08 23.28 -32.45
N PHE A 9 0.88 23.85 -32.61
CA PHE A 9 -0.38 23.14 -32.33
C PHE A 9 -0.57 21.90 -33.21
N PHE A 10 -0.15 21.97 -34.47
CA PHE A 10 -0.25 20.86 -35.42
C PHE A 10 0.75 19.73 -35.14
N ASP A 11 1.81 20.01 -34.36
CA ASP A 11 2.82 19.02 -33.97
C ASP A 11 2.49 18.33 -32.62
N LEU A 12 1.31 18.60 -32.07
CA LEU A 12 0.83 17.96 -30.84
C LEU A 12 0.06 16.68 -31.15
N SER A 13 0.13 15.72 -30.22
CA SER A 13 -0.80 14.58 -30.23
C SER A 13 -2.25 15.06 -30.09
N ALA A 14 -3.21 14.24 -30.53
CA ALA A 14 -4.63 14.56 -30.44
C ALA A 14 -5.07 14.94 -29.01
N SER A 15 -4.50 14.28 -27.99
CA SER A 15 -4.72 14.63 -26.58
C SER A 15 -4.12 15.99 -26.20
N GLY A 16 -2.94 16.33 -26.72
CA GLY A 16 -2.31 17.64 -26.54
C GLY A 16 -3.09 18.79 -27.19
N GLN A 17 -3.64 18.56 -28.39
CA GLN A 17 -4.51 19.52 -29.08
C GLN A 17 -5.80 19.77 -28.28
N LYS A 18 -6.44 18.70 -27.78
CA LYS A 18 -7.68 18.77 -26.98
C LYS A 18 -7.47 19.54 -25.66
N LYS A 19 -6.32 19.35 -25.00
CA LYS A 19 -5.94 20.13 -23.80
C LYS A 19 -5.74 21.62 -24.10
N ARG A 20 -5.09 21.97 -25.23
CA ARG A 20 -4.90 23.39 -25.60
C ARG A 20 -6.21 24.08 -25.99
N LEU A 21 -7.10 23.39 -26.68
CA LEU A 21 -8.44 23.91 -27.02
C LEU A 21 -9.28 24.17 -25.76
N LYS A 22 -9.25 23.24 -24.80
CA LYS A 22 -9.96 23.42 -23.52
C LYS A 22 -9.43 24.64 -22.73
N ALA A 23 -8.10 24.81 -22.69
CA ALA A 23 -7.47 25.95 -22.03
C ALA A 23 -7.76 27.31 -22.71
N ALA A 24 -8.10 27.33 -24.00
CA ALA A 24 -8.49 28.56 -24.71
C ALA A 24 -9.96 28.93 -24.50
N GLN A 25 -10.81 27.97 -24.10
CA GLN A 25 -12.23 28.19 -23.81
C GLN A 25 -12.48 28.67 -22.38
N ASP A 26 -11.51 28.47 -21.46
CA ASP A 26 -11.59 28.87 -20.05
C ASP A 26 -11.06 30.31 -19.79
N VAL A 27 -10.90 31.14 -20.83
CA VAL A 27 -10.47 32.55 -20.68
C VAL A 27 -11.72 33.45 -20.56
N PRO A 28 -11.92 34.20 -19.46
CA PRO A 28 -13.05 35.11 -19.33
C PRO A 28 -12.93 36.29 -20.33
N LEU A 29 -14.00 36.57 -21.06
CA LEU A 29 -14.12 37.76 -21.90
C LEU A 29 -14.27 39.02 -21.01
N PRO A 30 -13.56 40.13 -21.29
CA PRO A 30 -13.80 41.39 -20.60
C PRO A 30 -15.10 42.03 -21.11
N GLY A 31 -16.02 42.29 -20.18
CA GLY A 31 -17.29 42.97 -20.42
C GLY A 31 -17.13 44.47 -20.70
N SER A 32 -18.03 44.95 -21.56
CA SER A 32 -18.27 46.34 -21.95
C SER A 32 -18.83 47.20 -20.81
N GLY A 33 -18.37 48.46 -20.70
CA GLY A 33 -18.98 49.44 -19.79
C GLY A 33 -18.25 50.79 -19.69
N SER A 34 -18.68 51.73 -20.54
CA SER A 34 -18.75 53.20 -20.35
C SER A 34 -17.51 54.04 -19.96
N GLN A 35 -17.31 55.07 -20.78
CA GLN A 35 -16.39 56.19 -20.68
C GLN A 35 -16.56 57.02 -19.39
N SER A 36 -15.45 57.42 -18.77
CA SER A 36 -15.21 58.83 -18.41
C SER A 36 -13.72 59.08 -18.18
N SER A 37 -13.29 60.25 -18.63
CA SER A 37 -11.93 60.76 -18.80
C SER A 37 -11.31 61.32 -17.51
N SER A 38 -10.00 61.13 -17.29
CA SER A 38 -9.01 62.24 -17.30
C SER A 38 -7.59 61.82 -16.87
N SER A 39 -6.61 62.35 -17.64
CA SER A 39 -5.18 62.65 -17.36
C SER A 39 -4.35 61.68 -16.49
N ARG A 40 -3.40 60.92 -17.04
CA ARG A 40 -2.01 61.29 -17.40
C ARG A 40 -1.24 62.10 -16.33
N ARG A 41 -0.21 61.48 -15.74
CA ARG A 41 1.18 61.97 -15.64
C ARG A 41 2.13 60.79 -15.34
N GLU A 42 3.20 60.72 -16.12
CA GLU A 42 4.37 59.81 -16.01
C GLU A 42 5.46 60.42 -15.12
N GLU A 43 6.54 59.64 -14.93
CA GLU A 43 7.86 59.95 -14.35
C GLU A 43 7.96 59.79 -12.81
N ASP A 44 8.96 59.17 -12.18
CA ASP A 44 10.22 58.56 -12.64
C ASP A 44 10.81 57.69 -11.49
N VAL A 45 11.69 56.75 -11.83
CA VAL A 45 12.52 55.90 -10.93
C VAL A 45 13.95 56.49 -10.93
N PRO A 46 14.71 56.53 -9.80
CA PRO A 46 15.78 55.51 -9.61
C PRO A 46 16.22 55.17 -8.15
N ASP A 47 16.42 53.86 -7.94
CA ASP A 47 17.63 53.14 -7.46
C ASP A 47 18.32 53.39 -6.08
N SER A 48 18.29 52.33 -5.23
CA SER A 48 19.35 51.73 -4.35
C SER A 48 20.04 52.53 -3.19
N PRO A 49 20.79 51.92 -2.23
CA PRO A 49 20.83 50.56 -1.63
C PRO A 49 20.92 50.51 -0.06
N VAL A 50 21.02 49.27 0.48
CA VAL A 50 21.18 48.73 1.87
C VAL A 50 22.18 49.45 2.82
N PRO A 51 22.12 49.29 4.17
CA PRO A 51 22.95 48.23 4.81
C PRO A 51 22.33 47.52 6.06
N LEU A 52 22.96 46.38 6.35
CA LEU A 52 22.82 45.45 7.50
C LEU A 52 22.81 46.12 8.89
N SER A 53 22.10 45.52 9.85
CA SER A 53 22.53 45.33 11.25
C SER A 53 21.66 44.28 11.96
N GLN A 54 22.28 43.27 12.59
CA GLN A 54 21.68 42.46 13.66
C GLN A 54 21.57 43.32 14.94
N PRO A 55 20.75 42.92 15.94
CA PRO A 55 21.35 42.16 17.05
C PRO A 55 20.43 41.08 17.69
N HIS A 56 21.07 40.02 18.20
CA HIS A 56 20.59 39.24 19.36
C HIS A 56 20.74 40.09 20.64
N PRO A 57 19.90 39.93 21.69
CA PRO A 57 20.21 38.92 22.71
C PRO A 57 19.00 38.20 23.34
N SER A 58 19.39 37.10 23.99
CA SER A 58 18.72 36.23 24.96
C SER A 58 17.71 36.85 25.93
N SER A 59 16.67 36.09 26.28
CA SER A 59 16.42 35.63 27.65
C SER A 59 15.27 34.64 27.72
N GLU A 60 15.37 33.77 28.72
CA GLU A 60 14.47 32.70 29.12
C GLU A 60 13.10 33.25 29.50
N ASP A 61 12.03 32.49 29.21
CA ASP A 61 10.83 32.51 30.05
C ASP A 61 10.12 31.16 29.99
N GLN A 62 10.02 30.56 31.18
CA GLN A 62 9.18 29.41 31.48
C GLN A 62 7.72 29.88 31.52
N ALA A 63 6.86 29.27 30.70
CA ALA A 63 5.42 29.39 30.88
C ALA A 63 4.76 28.02 30.70
N LEU A 64 4.36 27.45 31.84
CA LEU A 64 3.41 26.36 31.96
C LEU A 64 2.07 26.81 31.37
N GLY A 65 1.77 26.35 30.15
CA GLY A 65 0.49 26.57 29.49
C GLY A 65 -0.35 25.30 29.47
N HIS A 66 -1.36 25.24 30.35
CA HIS A 66 -2.48 24.31 30.27
C HIS A 66 -3.10 24.33 28.86
N CYS A 67 -3.36 23.16 28.28
CA CYS A 67 -4.18 23.03 27.09
C CYS A 67 -5.64 22.79 27.52
N PRO A 68 -6.62 23.58 27.06
CA PRO A 68 -8.02 23.36 27.40
C PRO A 68 -8.56 22.18 26.60
N ARG A 69 -9.27 21.30 27.33
CA ARG A 69 -10.27 20.38 26.75
C ARG A 69 -11.30 21.21 26.00
N SER A 70 -11.48 20.91 24.73
CA SER A 70 -12.72 21.19 24.01
C SER A 70 -13.09 19.91 23.27
N ASP A 71 -14.09 19.24 23.83
CA ASP A 71 -14.97 18.32 23.11
C ASP A 71 -15.61 19.08 21.96
N GLU A 72 -15.55 18.54 20.74
CA GLU A 72 -16.56 18.74 19.71
C GLU A 72 -16.47 17.58 18.72
N LEU A 73 -17.18 16.50 19.07
CA LEU A 73 -17.57 15.44 18.17
C LEU A 73 -18.60 16.00 17.20
N GLU A 74 -18.18 16.47 16.03
CA GLU A 74 -19.12 16.66 14.92
C GLU A 74 -19.43 15.31 14.27
N LEU A 75 -20.47 14.66 14.80
CA LEU A 75 -21.38 13.82 14.04
C LEU A 75 -22.08 14.67 12.98
N CYS A 76 -22.17 14.18 11.75
CA CYS A 76 -23.37 14.26 10.87
C CYS A 76 -23.05 13.74 9.45
N PRO A 77 -24.05 13.38 8.62
CA PRO A 77 -25.29 12.68 8.94
C PRO A 77 -25.51 11.46 8.00
N SER A 78 -26.21 10.47 8.53
CA SER A 78 -26.82 9.37 7.77
C SER A 78 -27.82 9.91 6.74
N ALA A 79 -27.58 9.63 5.47
CA ALA A 79 -28.59 9.65 4.42
C ALA A 79 -28.85 8.20 3.98
N SER A 80 -30.04 7.75 4.32
CA SER A 80 -30.69 6.56 3.79
C SER A 80 -30.82 6.68 2.27
N SER A 81 -30.32 5.67 1.54
CA SER A 81 -31.03 5.18 0.35
C SER A 81 -30.95 3.66 0.37
N SER A 82 -32.10 3.06 0.67
CA SER A 82 -32.37 1.64 0.50
C SER A 82 -32.18 1.26 -0.95
N ASP A 83 -31.39 0.21 -1.19
CA ASP A 83 -31.58 -0.72 -2.31
C ASP A 83 -31.11 -2.09 -1.79
N GLU A 84 -32.10 -2.86 -1.32
CA GLU A 84 -31.95 -4.27 -1.01
C GLU A 84 -31.67 -5.01 -2.31
N TYR A 85 -30.50 -5.66 -2.38
CA TYR A 85 -30.26 -6.73 -3.35
C TYR A 85 -30.00 -8.00 -2.56
N GLU A 86 -31.03 -8.85 -2.51
CA GLU A 86 -30.93 -10.25 -2.12
C GLU A 86 -29.95 -10.95 -3.06
N ILE A 87 -28.94 -11.63 -2.49
CA ILE A 87 -28.13 -12.59 -3.22
C ILE A 87 -28.55 -13.97 -2.69
N GLU A 88 -29.28 -14.70 -3.53
CA GLU A 88 -29.51 -16.12 -3.37
C GLU A 88 -28.18 -16.85 -3.61
N ASP A 89 -27.56 -17.32 -2.53
CA ASP A 89 -26.44 -18.27 -2.58
C ASP A 89 -26.99 -19.68 -2.85
N GLU A 90 -27.21 -20.00 -4.13
CA GLU A 90 -27.28 -21.38 -4.58
C GLU A 90 -25.95 -21.77 -5.23
N ASN A 91 -25.15 -22.56 -4.53
CA ASN A 91 -24.40 -23.73 -5.03
C ASN A 91 -23.61 -24.38 -3.89
N ASN A 92 -24.33 -24.99 -2.95
CA ASN A 92 -23.77 -25.96 -2.02
C ASN A 92 -23.69 -27.32 -2.73
N VAL A 93 -22.57 -27.62 -3.39
CA VAL A 93 -22.28 -28.99 -3.85
C VAL A 93 -21.53 -29.69 -2.73
N GLU A 94 -22.29 -30.27 -1.81
CA GLU A 94 -21.81 -31.28 -0.86
C GLU A 94 -21.39 -32.52 -1.66
N ASP A 95 -20.10 -32.62 -1.97
CA ASP A 95 -19.51 -33.85 -2.50
C ASP A 95 -19.33 -34.84 -1.35
N SER A 96 -20.42 -35.55 -1.06
CA SER A 96 -20.45 -36.71 -0.17
C SER A 96 -19.79 -37.89 -0.88
N SER A 97 -18.52 -38.16 -0.57
CA SER A 97 -17.90 -39.43 -0.95
C SER A 97 -18.18 -40.45 0.15
N GLU A 98 -19.01 -41.42 -0.21
CA GLU A 98 -19.31 -42.63 0.56
C GLU A 98 -18.01 -43.40 0.81
N GLU A 99 -17.72 -43.70 2.09
CA GLU A 99 -16.69 -44.67 2.45
C GLU A 99 -17.18 -46.08 2.10
N SER A 100 -16.77 -46.55 0.92
CA SER A 100 -16.80 -47.96 0.57
C SER A 100 -15.44 -48.57 0.91
N SER A 101 -15.39 -49.26 2.05
CA SER A 101 -14.28 -50.10 2.50
C SER A 101 -13.87 -51.14 1.45
N ASN A 102 -12.65 -51.04 0.95
CA ASN A 102 -11.88 -52.16 0.41
C ASN A 102 -10.40 -51.96 0.80
N ASP A 103 -10.00 -52.65 1.85
CA ASP A 103 -8.63 -52.75 2.34
C ASP A 103 -7.79 -53.59 1.37
N ASP A 104 -6.84 -52.95 0.67
CA ASP A 104 -5.48 -53.46 0.33
C ASP A 104 -4.73 -52.63 -0.75
N ASP A 105 -5.37 -51.62 -1.37
CA ASP A 105 -4.77 -50.84 -2.50
C ASP A 105 -4.41 -49.38 -2.16
N HIS A 106 -4.53 -48.99 -0.88
CA HIS A 106 -4.52 -47.57 -0.48
C HIS A 106 -3.10 -46.97 -0.32
N ASP A 107 -2.07 -47.81 -0.14
CA ASP A 107 -0.71 -47.36 0.18
C ASP A 107 0.03 -46.80 -1.06
N ASP A 108 -0.16 -47.41 -2.23
CA ASP A 108 0.46 -46.96 -3.48
C ASP A 108 -0.14 -45.66 -4.03
N ASP A 109 -1.46 -45.43 -3.83
CA ASP A 109 -2.14 -44.20 -4.26
C ASP A 109 -1.71 -42.97 -3.42
N ILE A 110 -1.52 -43.16 -2.11
CA ILE A 110 -0.97 -42.10 -1.24
C ILE A 110 0.47 -41.77 -1.68
N GLY A 111 1.26 -42.80 -2.00
CA GLY A 111 2.64 -42.66 -2.46
C GLY A 111 2.77 -41.88 -3.77
N ILE A 112 1.93 -42.15 -4.78
CA ILE A 112 2.01 -41.43 -6.07
C ILE A 112 1.57 -39.97 -5.94
N ARG A 113 0.54 -39.68 -5.13
CA ARG A 113 0.09 -38.30 -4.87
C ARG A 113 1.18 -37.46 -4.24
N GLU A 114 1.88 -38.02 -3.26
CA GLU A 114 2.99 -37.33 -2.60
C GLU A 114 4.17 -37.12 -3.54
N LYS A 115 4.54 -38.12 -4.35
CA LYS A 115 5.59 -38.00 -5.37
C LYS A 115 5.28 -36.90 -6.39
N LEU A 116 4.05 -36.89 -6.93
CA LEU A 116 3.63 -35.87 -7.89
C LEU A 116 3.59 -34.47 -7.26
N ARG A 117 3.12 -34.35 -6.01
CA ARG A 117 3.13 -33.08 -5.26
C ARG A 117 4.55 -32.56 -5.07
N ASN A 118 5.45 -33.42 -4.59
CA ASN A 118 6.84 -33.05 -4.31
C ASN A 118 7.58 -32.68 -5.60
N TRP A 119 7.36 -33.44 -6.67
CA TRP A 119 7.87 -33.11 -8.00
C TRP A 119 7.35 -31.74 -8.47
N ALA A 120 6.05 -31.51 -8.40
CA ALA A 120 5.46 -30.25 -8.84
C ALA A 120 6.02 -29.05 -8.06
N SER A 121 6.19 -29.20 -6.74
CA SER A 121 6.77 -28.17 -5.87
C SER A 121 8.25 -27.91 -6.17
N GLN A 122 9.06 -28.98 -6.24
CA GLN A 122 10.50 -28.92 -6.47
C GLN A 122 10.84 -28.24 -7.80
N TYR A 123 10.11 -28.59 -8.86
CA TYR A 123 10.35 -28.08 -10.21
C TYR A 123 9.50 -26.86 -10.56
N LYS A 124 8.75 -26.30 -9.59
CA LYS A 124 7.90 -25.12 -9.75
C LYS A 124 6.94 -25.25 -10.93
N ILE A 125 6.34 -26.43 -11.07
CA ILE A 125 5.37 -26.74 -12.11
C ILE A 125 4.13 -25.86 -11.89
N THR A 126 3.63 -25.24 -12.96
CA THR A 126 2.45 -24.39 -12.87
C THR A 126 1.22 -25.24 -12.54
N ALA A 127 0.25 -24.69 -11.79
CA ALA A 127 -0.99 -25.39 -11.48
C ALA A 127 -1.71 -25.86 -12.77
N THR A 128 -1.69 -25.04 -13.83
CA THR A 128 -2.26 -25.41 -15.13
C THR A 128 -1.57 -26.61 -15.76
N ALA A 129 -0.23 -26.66 -15.77
CA ALA A 129 0.50 -27.79 -16.31
C ALA A 129 0.28 -29.06 -15.49
N LEU A 130 0.23 -28.92 -14.15
CA LEU A 130 -0.06 -30.02 -13.24
C LEU A 130 -1.48 -30.58 -13.46
N THR A 131 -2.49 -29.71 -13.55
CA THR A 131 -3.87 -30.10 -13.87
C THR A 131 -3.94 -30.81 -15.23
N ALA A 132 -3.27 -30.29 -16.26
CA ALA A 132 -3.24 -30.93 -17.58
C ALA A 132 -2.61 -32.33 -17.51
N LEU A 133 -1.53 -32.50 -16.75
CA LEU A 133 -0.92 -33.82 -16.52
C LEU A 133 -1.88 -34.76 -15.78
N LEU A 134 -2.57 -34.27 -14.75
CA LEU A 134 -3.51 -35.07 -13.98
C LEU A 134 -4.65 -35.60 -14.86
N HIS A 135 -5.20 -34.78 -15.75
CA HIS A 135 -6.22 -35.21 -16.71
C HIS A 135 -5.73 -36.33 -17.65
N ILE A 136 -4.44 -36.30 -18.04
CA ILE A 136 -3.84 -37.39 -18.83
C ILE A 136 -3.72 -38.65 -17.98
N LEU A 137 -3.23 -38.54 -16.75
CA LEU A 137 -3.05 -39.68 -15.85
C LEU A 137 -4.38 -40.34 -15.49
N THR A 138 -5.39 -39.56 -15.12
CA THR A 138 -6.73 -40.07 -14.75
C THR A 138 -7.48 -40.73 -15.92
N SER A 139 -7.00 -40.57 -17.16
CA SER A 139 -7.54 -41.32 -18.30
C SER A 139 -7.18 -42.82 -18.26
N HIS A 140 -6.16 -43.18 -17.47
CA HIS A 140 -5.79 -44.56 -17.21
C HIS A 140 -6.45 -45.04 -15.91
N ILE A 141 -7.05 -46.24 -15.97
CA ILE A 141 -7.80 -46.84 -14.86
C ILE A 141 -6.96 -46.93 -13.57
N CYS A 142 -5.66 -47.21 -13.69
CA CYS A 142 -4.73 -47.32 -12.56
C CYS A 142 -4.44 -46.00 -11.83
N PHE A 143 -4.89 -44.86 -12.35
CA PHE A 143 -4.75 -43.54 -11.70
C PHE A 143 -6.09 -42.84 -11.54
N SER A 144 -7.20 -43.59 -11.61
CA SER A 144 -8.56 -43.06 -11.46
C SER A 144 -8.82 -42.40 -10.10
N SER A 145 -8.04 -42.76 -9.08
CA SER A 145 -8.03 -42.15 -7.76
C SER A 145 -7.46 -40.73 -7.73
N LEU A 146 -6.56 -40.37 -8.65
CA LEU A 146 -5.92 -39.05 -8.65
C LEU A 146 -6.94 -37.92 -8.85
N PRO A 147 -6.74 -36.75 -8.20
CA PRO A 147 -7.62 -35.62 -8.40
C PRO A 147 -7.39 -35.03 -9.80
N LEU A 148 -8.44 -34.46 -10.39
CA LEU A 148 -8.33 -33.78 -11.68
C LEU A 148 -7.62 -32.43 -11.58
N ASP A 149 -7.79 -31.71 -10.46
CA ASP A 149 -7.22 -30.37 -10.26
C ASP A 149 -5.91 -30.44 -9.44
N GLY A 150 -4.85 -29.81 -9.96
CA GLY A 150 -3.54 -29.73 -9.31
C GLY A 150 -3.57 -29.06 -7.93
N ARG A 151 -4.49 -28.12 -7.67
CA ARG A 151 -4.68 -27.49 -6.35
C ARG A 151 -5.16 -28.53 -5.33
N THR A 152 -6.04 -29.43 -5.74
CA THR A 152 -6.54 -30.52 -4.90
C THR A 152 -5.41 -31.50 -4.60
N LEU A 153 -4.58 -31.86 -5.59
CA LEU A 153 -3.38 -32.69 -5.37
C LEU A 153 -2.42 -32.06 -4.36
N CYS A 154 -2.17 -30.76 -4.51
CA CYS A 154 -1.28 -29.98 -3.66
C CYS A 154 -1.85 -29.71 -2.26
N ARG A 155 -3.13 -30.03 -2.01
CA ARG A 155 -3.82 -29.75 -0.74
C ARG A 155 -3.65 -28.30 -0.30
N THR A 156 -3.75 -27.37 -1.26
CA THR A 156 -3.62 -25.94 -0.95
C THR A 156 -4.66 -25.57 0.12
N PRO A 157 -4.25 -24.96 1.25
CA PRO A 157 -5.18 -24.58 2.31
C PRO A 157 -6.32 -23.73 1.75
N ARG A 158 -7.57 -24.11 2.06
CA ARG A 158 -8.77 -23.37 1.62
C ARG A 158 -9.20 -22.32 2.64
N ASN A 159 -8.84 -22.53 3.90
CA ASN A 159 -9.09 -21.61 4.99
C ASN A 159 -7.75 -21.07 5.48
N ILE A 160 -7.69 -19.75 5.61
CA ILE A 160 -6.54 -19.02 6.13
C ILE A 160 -7.08 -18.22 7.31
N ASN A 161 -6.30 -18.11 8.39
CA ASN A 161 -6.65 -17.22 9.48
C ASN A 161 -6.66 -15.78 8.96
N THR A 162 -7.81 -15.14 9.08
CA THR A 162 -8.01 -13.75 8.72
C THR A 162 -8.62 -12.98 9.87
N VAL A 163 -8.33 -11.70 9.91
CA VAL A 163 -8.96 -10.71 10.79
C VAL A 163 -9.79 -9.79 9.93
N GLU A 164 -11.00 -9.47 10.39
CA GLU A 164 -11.85 -8.51 9.72
C GLU A 164 -11.24 -7.11 9.80
N VAL A 165 -11.14 -6.47 8.63
CA VAL A 165 -10.73 -5.07 8.51
C VAL A 165 -11.67 -4.45 7.49
N GLU A 166 -12.70 -3.74 7.93
CA GLU A 166 -13.74 -3.20 7.06
C GLU A 166 -13.19 -2.45 5.82
N PRO A 167 -13.71 -2.71 4.60
CA PRO A 167 -14.79 -3.63 4.21
C PRO A 167 -14.28 -4.99 3.68
N GLY A 168 -13.23 -5.54 4.29
CA GLY A 168 -12.57 -6.76 3.83
C GLY A 168 -11.90 -7.53 4.96
N HIS A 169 -10.90 -8.32 4.57
CA HIS A 169 -10.20 -9.23 5.47
C HIS A 169 -8.69 -9.08 5.29
N TYR A 170 -7.98 -9.12 6.41
CA TYR A 170 -6.54 -9.11 6.48
C TYR A 170 -6.02 -10.49 6.91
N SER A 171 -4.95 -10.95 6.28
CA SER A 171 -4.22 -12.14 6.69
C SER A 171 -2.77 -11.79 6.98
N HIS A 172 -2.33 -12.10 8.19
CA HIS A 172 -0.95 -11.90 8.60
C HIS A 172 -0.10 -13.15 8.32
N ILE A 173 0.91 -12.99 7.46
CA ILE A 173 1.83 -14.08 7.10
C ILE A 173 3.00 -14.16 8.09
N GLY A 174 3.41 -13.01 8.63
CA GLY A 174 4.45 -12.89 9.64
C GLY A 174 5.81 -12.51 9.05
N LEU A 175 6.35 -11.39 9.51
CA LEU A 175 7.70 -10.93 9.25
C LEU A 175 8.72 -11.87 9.86
N LYS A 176 8.59 -12.21 11.15
CA LYS A 176 9.58 -13.00 11.90
C LYS A 176 9.76 -14.39 11.29
N SER A 177 8.64 -15.07 11.05
CA SER A 177 8.62 -16.42 10.48
C SER A 177 9.22 -16.43 9.07
N THR A 178 8.93 -15.42 8.25
CA THR A 178 9.44 -15.28 6.89
C THR A 178 10.93 -14.96 6.87
N LEU A 179 11.40 -14.07 7.74
CA LEU A 179 12.83 -13.77 7.87
C LEU A 179 13.64 -14.99 8.26
N ILE A 180 13.17 -15.77 9.25
CA ILE A 180 13.85 -17.00 9.68
C ILE A 180 13.99 -17.98 8.50
N LYS A 181 12.91 -18.18 7.73
CA LYS A 181 12.92 -19.07 6.55
C LYS A 181 13.88 -18.58 5.47
N LEU A 182 13.84 -17.29 5.12
CA LEU A 182 14.67 -16.73 4.04
C LEU A 182 16.16 -16.66 4.40
N MET A 183 16.46 -16.45 5.68
CA MET A 183 17.83 -16.35 6.17
C MET A 183 18.43 -17.72 6.50
N SER A 184 17.63 -18.78 6.59
CA SER A 184 18.12 -20.15 6.75
C SER A 184 19.04 -20.52 5.58
N GLY A 185 20.28 -20.90 5.88
CA GLY A 185 21.29 -21.23 4.85
C GLY A 185 22.01 -20.04 4.22
N VAL A 186 21.79 -18.80 4.69
CA VAL A 186 22.61 -17.64 4.30
C VAL A 186 23.91 -17.64 5.11
N SER A 187 25.05 -17.37 4.47
CA SER A 187 26.32 -17.22 5.18
C SER A 187 26.24 -16.06 6.19
N HIS A 188 26.56 -16.34 7.46
CA HIS A 188 26.27 -15.46 8.58
C HIS A 188 27.32 -14.34 8.76
N THR A 189 27.71 -13.65 7.70
CA THR A 189 28.69 -12.55 7.78
C THR A 189 28.09 -11.25 8.33
N ILE A 190 26.75 -11.17 8.43
CA ILE A 190 26.02 -10.01 8.93
C ILE A 190 25.49 -10.23 10.35
N ASN A 191 25.37 -9.14 11.11
CA ASN A 191 24.75 -9.12 12.44
C ASN A 191 23.37 -8.45 12.45
N THR A 192 23.07 -7.68 11.40
CA THR A 192 21.84 -6.89 11.28
C THR A 192 21.19 -7.17 9.95
N VAL A 193 19.90 -7.47 9.92
CA VAL A 193 19.09 -7.60 8.71
C VAL A 193 18.43 -6.26 8.42
N ILE A 194 18.72 -5.68 7.26
CA ILE A 194 18.19 -4.38 6.84
C ILE A 194 17.01 -4.59 5.88
N LEU A 195 15.87 -4.04 6.26
CA LEU A 195 14.59 -4.20 5.56
C LEU A 195 14.12 -2.90 4.91
N HIS A 196 13.55 -3.04 3.72
CA HIS A 196 12.58 -2.07 3.19
C HIS A 196 11.20 -2.71 3.18
N ILE A 197 10.22 -1.92 3.64
CA ILE A 197 8.81 -2.30 3.66
C ILE A 197 8.11 -1.54 2.55
N SER A 198 7.14 -2.16 1.88
CA SER A 198 6.32 -1.52 0.85
C SER A 198 4.86 -1.83 1.06
N THR A 199 3.99 -0.89 0.74
CA THR A 199 2.54 -1.08 0.76
C THR A 199 1.91 -0.22 -0.32
N ASP A 200 0.96 -0.79 -1.04
CA ASP A 200 0.23 -0.14 -2.12
C ASP A 200 -1.12 -0.83 -2.34
N GLY A 201 -2.06 -0.14 -2.98
CA GLY A 201 -3.34 -0.71 -3.40
C GLY A 201 -3.27 -1.14 -4.86
N LEU A 202 -3.64 -2.40 -5.15
CA LEU A 202 -3.79 -2.88 -6.51
C LEU A 202 -5.20 -3.41 -6.79
N PRO A 203 -5.82 -3.05 -7.93
CA PRO A 203 -7.04 -3.69 -8.37
C PRO A 203 -6.73 -5.12 -8.81
N LEU A 204 -7.44 -6.11 -8.27
CA LEU A 204 -7.26 -7.51 -8.68
C LEU A 204 -8.06 -7.89 -9.91
N PHE A 205 -9.28 -7.35 -10.01
CA PHE A 205 -10.22 -7.72 -11.05
C PHE A 205 -10.58 -6.50 -11.89
N LYS A 206 -10.68 -6.70 -13.21
CA LYS A 206 -11.10 -5.63 -14.14
C LYS A 206 -12.60 -5.35 -14.04
N SER A 207 -13.38 -6.34 -13.62
CA SER A 207 -14.84 -6.34 -13.62
C SER A 207 -15.48 -6.35 -12.23
N MET A 208 -14.69 -6.55 -11.15
CA MET A 208 -15.21 -6.54 -9.79
C MET A 208 -14.48 -5.49 -8.94
N PRO A 209 -15.21 -4.77 -8.06
CA PRO A 209 -14.62 -3.85 -7.11
C PRO A 209 -13.90 -4.68 -6.04
N GLY A 210 -12.62 -4.96 -6.26
CA GLY A 210 -11.79 -5.71 -5.34
C GLY A 210 -10.38 -5.15 -5.35
N GLU A 211 -9.92 -4.68 -4.19
CA GLU A 211 -8.58 -4.14 -3.99
C GLU A 211 -7.78 -5.06 -3.07
N LEU A 212 -6.56 -5.38 -3.50
CA LEU A 212 -5.56 -6.06 -2.68
C LEU A 212 -4.56 -5.03 -2.17
N TRP A 213 -4.29 -5.07 -0.88
CA TRP A 213 -3.31 -4.21 -0.22
C TRP A 213 -2.29 -5.09 0.51
N PRO A 214 -1.16 -5.41 -0.12
CA PRO A 214 -0.10 -6.18 0.53
C PRO A 214 0.84 -5.27 1.32
N ILE A 215 1.28 -5.78 2.47
CA ILE A 215 2.48 -5.32 3.17
C ILE A 215 3.61 -6.23 2.73
N LEU A 216 4.59 -5.68 2.01
CA LEU A 216 5.70 -6.42 1.42
C LEU A 216 7.01 -6.05 2.10
N GLY A 217 7.90 -7.01 2.26
CA GLY A 217 9.26 -6.84 2.77
C GLY A 217 10.32 -7.19 1.74
N SER A 218 11.51 -6.61 1.87
CA SER A 218 12.70 -7.02 1.13
C SER A 218 13.97 -6.78 1.94
N ILE A 219 14.93 -7.70 1.85
CA ILE A 219 16.21 -7.64 2.56
C ILE A 219 17.25 -6.97 1.65
N LYS A 220 17.97 -5.96 2.16
CA LYS A 220 18.83 -5.10 1.34
C LYS A 220 20.31 -5.40 1.46
N ASN A 221 20.76 -5.92 2.59
CA ASN A 221 22.17 -6.13 2.88
C ASN A 221 22.63 -7.59 2.73
N VAL A 222 21.83 -8.42 2.07
CA VAL A 222 22.15 -9.80 1.72
C VAL A 222 22.04 -9.96 0.21
N CYS A 223 23.18 -10.11 -0.48
CA CYS A 223 23.21 -10.10 -1.95
C CYS A 223 22.38 -11.21 -2.60
N SER A 224 22.34 -12.41 -2.01
CA SER A 224 21.55 -13.54 -2.50
C SER A 224 20.03 -13.30 -2.39
N LEU A 225 19.61 -12.39 -1.50
CA LEU A 225 18.19 -12.08 -1.24
C LEU A 225 17.75 -10.72 -1.78
N SER A 226 18.65 -9.94 -2.40
CA SER A 226 18.39 -8.53 -2.75
C SER A 226 17.27 -8.33 -3.77
N LYS A 227 16.96 -9.36 -4.55
CA LYS A 227 15.88 -9.39 -5.56
C LYS A 227 14.59 -10.02 -5.05
N ILE A 228 14.58 -10.54 -3.82
CA ILE A 228 13.42 -11.21 -3.26
C ILE A 228 12.54 -10.17 -2.56
N VAL A 229 11.27 -10.16 -2.95
CA VAL A 229 10.18 -9.47 -2.26
C VAL A 229 9.28 -10.54 -1.68
N PHE A 230 8.93 -10.41 -0.41
CA PHE A 230 8.10 -11.38 0.28
C PHE A 230 6.91 -10.67 0.94
N PRO A 231 5.75 -11.32 1.00
CA PRO A 231 4.60 -10.75 1.69
C PRO A 231 4.73 -10.95 3.21
N ILE A 232 4.33 -9.93 3.96
CA ILE A 232 4.27 -9.92 5.43
C ILE A 232 2.81 -9.97 5.89
N GLY A 233 1.94 -9.26 5.19
CA GLY A 233 0.50 -9.28 5.39
C GLY A 233 -0.22 -8.94 4.10
N ILE A 234 -1.45 -9.41 3.97
CA ILE A 234 -2.26 -9.21 2.77
C ILE A 234 -3.68 -8.85 3.20
N TYR A 235 -4.15 -7.70 2.77
CA TYR A 235 -5.56 -7.33 2.85
C TYR A 235 -6.25 -7.52 1.50
N PHE A 236 -7.48 -8.02 1.51
CA PHE A 236 -8.37 -8.01 0.36
C PHE A 236 -9.78 -7.58 0.78
N GLY A 237 -10.38 -6.67 0.02
CA GLY A 237 -11.75 -6.25 0.24
C GLY A 237 -12.33 -5.50 -0.96
N LYS A 238 -13.61 -5.15 -0.87
CA LYS A 238 -14.31 -4.44 -1.96
C LYS A 238 -13.69 -3.07 -2.27
N LYS A 239 -13.02 -2.49 -1.27
CA LYS A 239 -12.30 -1.21 -1.31
C LYS A 239 -11.06 -1.33 -0.43
N LYS A 240 -10.15 -0.35 -0.48
CA LYS A 240 -9.09 -0.20 0.52
C LYS A 240 -9.62 -0.27 1.95
N PRO A 241 -8.82 -0.72 2.93
CA PRO A 241 -9.27 -0.78 4.30
C PRO A 241 -9.60 0.62 4.83
N ILE A 242 -10.71 0.76 5.56
CA ILE A 242 -11.15 2.07 6.06
C ILE A 242 -10.20 2.57 7.15
N ASP A 243 -9.83 1.68 8.07
CA ASP A 243 -8.93 1.98 9.18
C ASP A 243 -7.51 1.46 8.88
N CYS A 244 -6.59 2.40 8.65
CA CYS A 244 -5.18 2.08 8.43
C CYS A 244 -4.49 1.50 9.68
N CYS A 245 -4.96 1.83 10.88
CA CYS A 245 -4.41 1.33 12.14
C CYS A 245 -4.72 -0.15 12.29
N LEU A 246 -5.99 -0.56 12.05
CA LEU A 246 -6.37 -1.97 12.05
C LEU A 246 -5.63 -2.75 10.96
N PHE A 247 -5.51 -2.21 9.76
CA PHE A 247 -4.75 -2.83 8.67
C PHE A 247 -3.27 -3.06 9.02
N LEU A 248 -2.63 -2.12 9.72
CA LEU A 248 -1.20 -2.19 10.05
C LEU A 248 -0.92 -2.86 11.40
N LYS A 249 -1.94 -3.13 12.22
CA LYS A 249 -1.82 -3.51 13.64
C LYS A 249 -0.84 -4.67 13.84
N GLU A 250 -1.13 -5.84 13.27
CA GLU A 250 -0.30 -7.03 13.46
C GLU A 250 1.14 -6.81 12.94
N PHE A 251 1.29 -6.13 11.81
CA PHE A 251 2.60 -5.80 11.25
C PHE A 251 3.42 -4.88 12.18
N VAL A 252 2.78 -3.85 12.76
CA VAL A 252 3.45 -2.89 13.64
C VAL A 252 3.85 -3.56 14.96
N GLU A 253 2.93 -4.30 15.57
CA GLU A 253 3.17 -5.03 16.82
C GLU A 253 4.32 -6.04 16.64
N GLU A 254 4.30 -6.84 15.57
CA GLU A 254 5.37 -7.79 15.28
C GLU A 254 6.69 -7.09 14.93
N SER A 255 6.65 -5.97 14.19
CA SER A 255 7.85 -5.21 13.85
C SER A 255 8.52 -4.64 15.10
N ILE A 256 7.75 -4.16 16.08
CA ILE A 256 8.27 -3.67 17.35
C ILE A 256 8.97 -4.82 18.11
N ASP A 257 8.36 -6.00 18.20
CA ASP A 257 9.00 -7.18 18.80
C ASP A 257 10.31 -7.51 18.07
N VAL A 258 10.27 -7.64 16.75
CA VAL A 258 11.40 -8.06 15.93
C VAL A 258 12.54 -7.04 15.95
N ILE A 259 12.24 -5.73 16.00
CA ILE A 259 13.26 -4.68 16.13
C ILE A 259 13.87 -4.69 17.54
N ASN A 260 13.08 -4.80 18.60
CA ASN A 260 13.61 -4.75 19.96
C ASN A 260 14.33 -6.03 20.36
N ASN A 261 13.80 -7.18 19.95
CA ASN A 261 14.25 -8.49 20.38
C ASN A 261 15.10 -9.21 19.33
N GLY A 262 15.12 -8.75 18.08
CA GLY A 262 15.82 -9.43 16.98
C GLY A 262 15.19 -10.77 16.59
N ILE A 263 15.87 -11.51 15.73
CA ILE A 263 15.50 -12.88 15.34
C ILE A 263 16.64 -13.85 15.64
N THR A 264 16.31 -15.09 15.98
CA THR A 264 17.32 -16.15 16.23
C THR A 264 17.22 -17.21 15.14
N ILE A 265 18.35 -17.48 14.49
CA ILE A 265 18.48 -18.48 13.42
C ILE A 265 19.71 -19.32 13.75
N GLU A 266 19.54 -20.64 13.82
CA GLU A 266 20.64 -21.59 14.11
C GLU A 266 21.44 -21.22 15.38
N GLY A 267 20.75 -20.71 16.41
CA GLY A 267 21.36 -20.28 17.67
C GLY A 267 22.05 -18.91 17.64
N ARG A 268 22.12 -18.26 16.48
CA ARG A 268 22.66 -16.90 16.36
C ARG A 268 21.55 -15.86 16.34
N LYS A 269 21.74 -14.80 17.13
CA LYS A 269 20.86 -13.64 17.17
C LYS A 269 21.24 -12.62 16.10
N PHE A 270 20.25 -12.14 15.36
CA PHE A 270 20.35 -11.08 14.39
C PHE A 270 19.49 -9.90 14.81
N GLN A 271 20.08 -8.71 14.76
CA GLN A 271 19.34 -7.46 14.91
C GLN A 271 18.52 -7.22 13.64
N VAL A 272 17.34 -6.61 13.77
CA VAL A 272 16.55 -6.18 12.60
C VAL A 272 16.45 -4.66 12.58
N LEU A 273 16.57 -4.09 11.38
CA LEU A 273 16.44 -2.67 11.12
C LEU A 273 15.50 -2.46 9.93
N ILE A 274 14.38 -1.78 10.15
CA ILE A 274 13.56 -1.25 9.05
C ILE A 274 14.16 0.09 8.64
N GLN A 275 14.86 0.12 7.50
CA GLN A 275 15.51 1.33 7.01
C GLN A 275 14.53 2.31 6.36
N GLY A 276 13.42 1.80 5.82
CA GLY A 276 12.43 2.66 5.20
C GLY A 276 11.15 1.94 4.79
N ILE A 277 10.08 2.73 4.70
CA ILE A 277 8.78 2.36 4.14
C ILE A 277 8.65 3.06 2.79
N ILE A 278 8.49 2.28 1.73
CA ILE A 278 8.41 2.70 0.34
C ILE A 278 6.95 2.63 -0.09
N CYS A 279 6.41 3.77 -0.47
CA CYS A 279 5.03 3.88 -0.92
C CYS A 279 4.92 5.07 -1.87
N ASP A 280 3.97 5.00 -2.80
CA ASP A 280 3.59 6.15 -3.59
C ASP A 280 2.84 7.18 -2.71
N THR A 281 2.55 8.35 -3.27
CA THR A 281 1.96 9.45 -2.50
C THR A 281 0.57 9.11 -1.91
N PRO A 282 -0.37 8.49 -2.67
CA PRO A 282 -1.63 7.98 -2.12
C PRO A 282 -1.47 6.98 -0.99
N ALA A 283 -0.70 5.91 -1.17
CA ALA A 283 -0.51 4.87 -0.15
C ALA A 283 0.20 5.44 1.09
N ARG A 284 1.18 6.33 0.89
CA ARG A 284 1.85 7.04 1.98
C ARG A 284 0.88 7.87 2.81
N SER A 285 -0.01 8.62 2.15
CA SER A 285 -0.99 9.46 2.85
C SER A 285 -1.95 8.60 3.66
N TYR A 286 -2.34 7.45 3.11
CA TYR A 286 -3.21 6.49 3.78
C TYR A 286 -2.58 5.91 5.06
N ILE A 287 -1.37 5.35 4.98
CA ILE A 287 -0.72 4.73 6.15
C ILE A 287 -0.27 5.74 7.21
N LEU A 288 -0.12 7.02 6.84
CA LEU A 288 0.15 8.10 7.79
C LEU A 288 -1.14 8.76 8.31
N GLY A 289 -2.32 8.37 7.83
CA GLY A 289 -3.58 9.03 8.19
C GLY A 289 -3.64 10.51 7.79
N THR A 290 -2.87 10.94 6.79
CA THR A 290 -2.83 12.33 6.32
C THR A 290 -3.77 12.55 5.13
N LYS A 291 -4.22 13.80 4.94
CA LYS A 291 -4.93 14.16 3.71
C LYS A 291 -4.02 13.93 2.51
N SER A 292 -4.62 13.56 1.38
CA SER A 292 -3.90 13.42 0.10
C SER A 292 -3.15 14.71 -0.25
N HIS A 293 -2.09 14.60 -1.05
CA HIS A 293 -1.13 15.66 -1.44
C HIS A 293 -1.71 17.00 -1.94
N THR A 294 -2.98 17.06 -2.30
CA THR A 294 -3.67 18.31 -2.71
C THR A 294 -4.45 18.98 -1.58
N GLY A 295 -4.56 18.34 -0.40
CA GLY A 295 -5.29 18.85 0.74
C GLY A 295 -4.50 19.89 1.54
N TYR A 296 -5.23 20.80 2.19
CA TYR A 296 -4.64 21.84 3.03
C TYR A 296 -3.84 21.27 4.21
N SER A 297 -4.27 20.14 4.80
CA SER A 297 -3.51 19.46 5.88
C SER A 297 -2.71 18.24 5.37
N SER A 298 -2.12 18.35 4.18
CA SER A 298 -1.38 17.24 3.53
C SER A 298 0.12 17.20 3.83
N CYS A 299 0.65 18.17 4.59
CA CYS A 299 2.05 18.09 4.99
C CYS A 299 2.28 16.90 5.92
N ILE A 300 3.14 15.98 5.47
CA ILE A 300 3.51 14.76 6.21
C ILE A 300 4.54 15.02 7.31
N ARG A 301 5.15 16.21 7.35
CA ARG A 301 6.25 16.54 8.28
C ARG A 301 5.78 17.43 9.44
N CYS A 302 4.87 18.36 9.19
CA CYS A 302 4.43 19.34 10.16
C CYS A 302 2.90 19.52 10.17
N LYS A 303 2.41 20.17 11.24
CA LYS A 303 0.98 20.47 11.46
C LYS A 303 0.49 21.73 10.74
N GLN A 304 1.34 22.37 9.93
CA GLN A 304 0.95 23.57 9.19
C GLN A 304 -0.20 23.27 8.22
N GLU A 305 -1.11 24.24 8.10
CA GLU A 305 -2.05 24.34 7.00
C GLU A 305 -1.38 24.89 5.72
N GLY A 306 -1.62 24.22 4.61
CA GLY A 306 -1.11 24.57 3.31
C GLY A 306 -1.77 25.83 2.76
N ILE A 307 -1.10 26.48 1.82
CA ILE A 307 -1.63 27.64 1.11
C ILE A 307 -1.65 27.30 -0.37
N TYR A 308 -2.79 27.53 -1.00
CA TYR A 308 -2.92 27.37 -2.44
C TYR A 308 -2.36 28.62 -3.15
N ASP A 309 -1.15 28.50 -3.69
CA ASP A 309 -0.50 29.57 -4.46
C ASP A 309 -0.24 29.10 -5.89
N LYS A 310 -0.69 29.90 -6.87
CA LYS A 310 -0.46 29.69 -8.31
C LYS A 310 -0.73 28.25 -8.80
N GLY A 311 -1.83 27.65 -8.33
CA GLY A 311 -2.23 26.31 -8.76
C GLY A 311 -1.48 25.17 -8.04
N ARG A 312 -0.81 25.46 -6.91
CA ARG A 312 -0.04 24.47 -6.14
C ARG A 312 -0.34 24.62 -4.66
N MET A 313 -0.44 23.49 -3.97
CA MET A 313 -0.43 23.47 -2.51
C MET A 313 1.00 23.69 -2.01
N THR A 314 1.19 24.66 -1.12
CA THR A 314 2.51 25.05 -0.58
C THR A 314 2.49 25.07 0.95
N PHE A 315 3.64 24.82 1.57
CA PHE A 315 3.80 24.87 3.03
C PHE A 315 4.94 25.83 3.39
N PRO A 316 4.69 27.16 3.34
CA PRO A 316 5.77 28.15 3.47
C PRO A 316 6.36 28.33 4.87
N SER A 317 5.73 27.85 5.95
CA SER A 317 6.26 28.05 7.30
C SER A 317 7.44 27.11 7.55
N VAL A 318 8.55 27.67 8.00
CA VAL A 318 9.78 26.93 8.33
C VAL A 318 9.82 26.46 9.80
N ASN A 319 8.95 27.01 10.66
CA ASN A 319 8.93 26.77 12.10
C ASN A 319 7.62 26.11 12.59
N ALA A 320 6.96 25.36 11.70
CA ALA A 320 5.73 24.66 12.05
C ALA A 320 5.99 23.47 12.98
N PRO A 321 5.12 23.21 13.98
CA PRO A 321 5.26 22.05 14.86
C PRO A 321 5.31 20.73 14.07
N PRO A 322 6.16 19.77 14.46
CA PRO A 322 6.20 18.46 13.81
C PRO A 322 4.85 17.75 13.95
N ARG A 323 4.50 16.97 12.93
CA ARG A 323 3.31 16.11 13.00
C ARG A 323 3.67 14.89 13.85
N CYS A 324 3.01 14.75 14.99
CA CYS A 324 3.03 13.51 15.76
C CYS A 324 1.97 12.57 15.17
N HIS A 325 2.37 11.36 14.81
CA HIS A 325 1.47 10.27 14.46
C HIS A 325 1.40 9.39 15.71
N GLU A 326 0.64 9.83 16.71
CA GLU A 326 0.38 8.99 17.89
C GLU A 326 -0.57 7.89 17.45
N PHE A 327 -0.11 6.64 17.51
CA PHE A 327 -1.04 5.52 17.52
C PHE A 327 -1.85 5.64 18.82
N PRO A 328 -3.20 5.70 18.77
CA PRO A 328 -3.99 5.68 19.98
C PRO A 328 -3.56 4.44 20.77
N SER A 329 -3.14 4.67 22.01
CA SER A 329 -2.83 3.59 22.93
C SER A 329 -4.13 2.79 23.11
N ILE A 330 -4.14 1.55 22.63
CA ILE A 330 -5.24 0.61 22.87
C ILE A 330 -5.20 0.24 24.36
#